data_AF-A0A7J4KJH0-F1
#
_entry.id   AF-A0A7J4KJH0-F1
#
_cell.length_a   1.000
_cell.length_b   1.000
_cell.length_c   1.000
_cell.angle_alpha   90.00
_cell.angle_beta   90.00
_cell.angle_gamma   90.00
#
_symmetry.space_group_name_H-M   'P 1'
#
loop_
_entity.id
_entity.type
_entity.pdbx_description
1 polymer ?
#
loop_
_entity_poly.entity_id
_entity_poly.type
_entity_poly.pdbx_seq_one_letter_code
_entity_poly.pdbx_strand_id
1 'polypeptide(L)'
;MVLMDINQAWKSTCRVIFGEEIGEIQEFSAYLKKYTDPISSRPSALSGKEAFLSEGDFCPGAAFIRYDENEEYSKKLASKFRLGINQLKDLDSILEALGENACYAGSIVLGNSAEVSESNRCTNANAVKASSDIYDSKYVAFSSMVRYGEHVFGCTSMGECKFMVRGFRCHRSSRMFESVHTEHSSGCFFCGNIDGCQDMMFSFNQRSGRHMIGNCQLSREEYSKLKVKLVEDIRTTLEAKRNVTSVIEIVGGNVKKKKDVRTFEPSPAPNDIEKRFKDCSRLLFGRELSGIGNYRAWLYRHVPELIKVKSAISERQVCVAPLLFHEPILESCVTMGEADEVGKLKLADEEVHALSVANAAKILEKIRLITPEIVIRQNARMVDCGVIAEAADCYFSSLCAYSKYAACSFWPRESEHVFGTDTVLSSKFCIKCYNSENLTRCFEVSDSNSCTDCYFCHNCENVHDSMFCFNAKNLRHAVGNVEMGKEAYLKLKRAVMGEIFAKLEKDRDLKMGIFNIGCRNEKK
;
A
#
# COMPACT_ATOMS: atom_id res chain seq x y z
N MET A 1 -2.23 -32.55 -17.03
CA MET A 1 -3.10 -31.35 -16.88
C MET A 1 -2.35 -30.19 -17.50
N VAL A 2 -2.97 -29.46 -18.43
CA VAL A 2 -2.33 -28.30 -19.09
C VAL A 2 -2.42 -27.10 -18.15
N LEU A 3 -1.35 -26.29 -18.06
CA LEU A 3 -1.34 -25.04 -17.31
C LEU A 3 -1.96 -23.92 -18.15
N MET A 4 -2.86 -23.15 -17.54
CA MET A 4 -3.54 -22.02 -18.17
C MET A 4 -2.71 -20.76 -18.00
N ASP A 5 -2.47 -20.02 -19.09
CA ASP A 5 -1.66 -18.80 -19.06
C ASP A 5 -2.48 -17.50 -18.83
N ILE A 6 -1.75 -16.40 -18.64
CA ILE A 6 -2.27 -15.04 -18.40
C ILE A 6 -3.28 -14.61 -19.47
N ASN A 7 -3.03 -14.93 -20.73
CA ASN A 7 -3.81 -14.48 -21.88
C ASN A 7 -5.03 -15.38 -22.13
N GLN A 8 -4.91 -16.68 -21.85
CA GLN A 8 -6.09 -17.57 -21.75
C GLN A 8 -7.04 -17.09 -20.64
N ALA A 9 -6.49 -16.64 -19.50
CA ALA A 9 -7.27 -16.07 -18.41
C ALA A 9 -7.91 -14.71 -18.79
N TRP A 10 -7.19 -13.85 -19.52
CA TRP A 10 -7.72 -12.62 -20.11
C TRP A 10 -8.93 -12.88 -21.01
N LYS A 11 -8.80 -13.77 -22.01
CA LYS A 11 -9.87 -14.10 -22.96
C LYS A 11 -11.10 -14.71 -22.28
N SER A 12 -10.88 -15.64 -21.35
CA SER A 12 -11.94 -16.21 -20.51
C SER A 12 -12.64 -15.15 -19.62
N THR A 13 -11.89 -14.17 -19.12
CA THR A 13 -12.45 -13.03 -18.37
C THR A 13 -13.32 -12.14 -19.26
N CYS A 14 -12.80 -11.78 -20.44
CA CYS A 14 -13.51 -10.95 -21.41
C CYS A 14 -14.85 -11.57 -21.82
N ARG A 15 -14.85 -12.86 -22.16
CA ARG A 15 -16.06 -13.60 -22.55
C ARG A 15 -17.18 -13.55 -21.51
N VAL A 16 -16.85 -13.40 -20.21
CA VAL A 16 -17.85 -13.33 -19.13
C VAL A 16 -18.21 -11.89 -18.72
N ILE A 17 -17.31 -10.91 -18.87
CA ILE A 17 -17.58 -9.50 -18.53
C ILE A 17 -18.21 -8.75 -19.71
N PHE A 18 -17.80 -9.07 -20.94
CA PHE A 18 -18.15 -8.38 -22.18
C PHE A 18 -18.93 -9.25 -23.19
N GLY A 19 -19.15 -10.53 -22.88
CA GLY A 19 -19.84 -11.51 -23.75
C GLY A 19 -18.92 -12.23 -24.75
N GLU A 20 -17.87 -11.58 -25.23
CA GLU A 20 -16.95 -12.10 -26.25
C GLU A 20 -15.47 -11.93 -25.85
N GLU A 21 -14.55 -12.56 -26.60
CA GLU A 21 -13.10 -12.44 -26.36
C GLU A 21 -12.53 -11.20 -27.03
N ILE A 22 -11.77 -10.38 -26.29
CA ILE A 22 -11.23 -9.11 -26.76
C ILE A 22 -9.70 -9.19 -26.90
N GLY A 23 -9.21 -9.58 -28.08
CA GLY A 23 -7.79 -9.50 -28.47
C GLY A 23 -6.79 -10.20 -27.53
N GLU A 24 -5.51 -9.80 -27.61
CA GLU A 24 -4.47 -10.26 -26.69
C GLU A 24 -4.25 -9.25 -25.55
N ILE A 25 -4.05 -9.73 -24.31
CA ILE A 25 -3.87 -8.89 -23.10
C ILE A 25 -2.83 -7.76 -23.29
N GLN A 26 -1.72 -8.05 -23.96
CA GLN A 26 -0.59 -7.13 -24.05
C GLN A 26 -0.94 -5.85 -24.84
N GLU A 27 -1.92 -5.92 -25.74
CA GLU A 27 -2.44 -4.77 -26.49
C GLU A 27 -3.12 -3.74 -25.58
N PHE A 28 -3.65 -4.18 -24.43
CA PHE A 28 -4.30 -3.34 -23.43
C PHE A 28 -3.33 -2.80 -22.36
N SER A 29 -2.05 -3.21 -22.37
CA SER A 29 -1.10 -2.98 -21.28
C SER A 29 -0.96 -1.51 -20.81
N ALA A 30 -1.17 -0.51 -21.67
CA ALA A 30 -1.22 0.90 -21.28
C ALA A 30 -2.49 1.23 -20.46
N TYR A 31 -3.67 0.85 -20.96
CA TYR A 31 -4.93 0.93 -20.22
C TYR A 31 -4.90 0.09 -18.94
N LEU A 32 -4.11 -1.00 -18.90
CA LEU A 32 -3.93 -1.85 -17.73
C LEU A 32 -2.84 -1.40 -16.74
N LYS A 33 -2.14 -0.28 -16.98
CA LYS A 33 -1.13 0.30 -16.05
C LYS A 33 -1.46 1.70 -15.49
N LYS A 34 -2.36 2.47 -16.11
CA LYS A 34 -2.82 3.80 -15.63
C LYS A 34 -3.31 3.77 -14.16
N TYR A 35 -2.73 4.51 -13.22
CA TYR A 35 -3.05 4.41 -11.78
C TYR A 35 -2.71 3.08 -11.08
N THR A 36 -1.91 2.20 -11.68
CA THR A 36 -1.18 1.16 -10.92
C THR A 36 0.15 1.75 -10.47
N ASP A 37 0.54 1.49 -9.23
CA ASP A 37 1.77 2.05 -8.66
C ASP A 37 3.04 1.53 -9.37
N PRO A 38 4.11 2.35 -9.48
CA PRO A 38 5.33 1.95 -10.15
C PRO A 38 6.17 1.01 -9.29
N ILE A 39 6.78 -0.01 -9.91
CA ILE A 39 7.68 -0.96 -9.25
C ILE A 39 9.12 -0.47 -9.44
N SER A 40 9.90 -0.42 -8.36
CA SER A 40 11.27 0.11 -8.37
C SER A 40 12.32 -0.97 -8.62
N SER A 41 13.41 -0.63 -9.31
CA SER A 41 14.56 -1.52 -9.51
C SER A 41 15.91 -0.81 -9.30
N ARG A 42 16.94 -1.60 -9.01
CA ARG A 42 18.37 -1.23 -8.96
C ARG A 42 19.24 -2.39 -9.49
N PRO A 43 20.39 -2.12 -10.11
CA PRO A 43 21.31 -3.18 -10.53
C PRO A 43 22.03 -3.82 -9.33
N SER A 44 22.19 -5.14 -9.36
CA SER A 44 22.95 -5.90 -8.36
C SER A 44 24.44 -5.55 -8.40
N ALA A 45 25.00 -5.24 -7.24
CA ALA A 45 26.43 -5.05 -7.01
C ALA A 45 27.26 -6.35 -7.09
N LEU A 46 26.62 -7.50 -7.30
CA LEU A 46 27.28 -8.79 -7.55
C LEU A 46 27.24 -9.22 -9.02
N SER A 47 26.09 -9.06 -9.69
CA SER A 47 25.86 -9.61 -11.04
C SER A 47 25.46 -8.60 -12.12
N GLY A 48 25.14 -7.36 -11.75
CA GLY A 48 24.57 -6.35 -12.64
C GLY A 48 23.10 -6.57 -13.02
N LYS A 49 22.49 -7.71 -12.68
CA LYS A 49 21.06 -8.00 -12.91
C LYS A 49 20.17 -7.08 -12.06
N GLU A 50 18.95 -6.81 -12.51
CA GLU A 50 18.00 -6.05 -11.70
C GLU A 50 17.58 -6.80 -10.42
N ALA A 51 17.61 -6.07 -9.31
CA ALA A 51 16.95 -6.36 -8.06
C ALA A 51 15.78 -5.37 -7.92
N PHE A 52 14.57 -5.91 -7.77
CA PHE A 52 13.34 -5.14 -7.62
C PHE A 52 13.02 -4.91 -6.13
N LEU A 53 12.37 -3.79 -5.83
CA LEU A 53 12.27 -3.19 -4.48
C LEU A 53 10.84 -2.72 -4.16
N SER A 54 10.41 -2.97 -2.91
CA SER A 54 9.13 -2.46 -2.36
C SER A 54 9.10 -0.94 -2.33
N GLU A 55 10.25 -0.34 -1.98
CA GLU A 55 10.39 1.09 -1.71
C GLU A 55 11.46 1.75 -2.58
N GLY A 56 11.21 3.00 -2.98
CA GLY A 56 12.14 3.81 -3.77
C GLY A 56 13.17 4.61 -2.94
N ASP A 57 12.93 4.75 -1.64
CA ASP A 57 13.52 5.78 -0.75
C ASP A 57 14.99 5.56 -0.33
N PHE A 58 15.60 4.47 -0.78
CA PHE A 58 17.01 4.19 -0.51
C PHE A 58 17.94 5.23 -1.14
N CYS A 59 18.98 5.63 -0.41
CA CYS A 59 19.87 6.71 -0.85
C CYS A 59 20.64 6.39 -2.16
N PRO A 60 21.08 7.41 -2.92
CA PRO A 60 21.68 7.22 -4.26
C PRO A 60 22.92 6.31 -4.32
N GLY A 61 23.67 6.19 -3.22
CA GLY A 61 24.87 5.35 -3.09
C GLY A 61 24.65 3.95 -2.48
N ALA A 62 23.39 3.55 -2.24
CA ALA A 62 23.06 2.25 -1.63
C ALA A 62 23.37 1.07 -2.56
N ALA A 63 24.01 0.03 -2.03
CA ALA A 63 24.33 -1.19 -2.78
C ALA A 63 23.21 -2.24 -2.66
N PHE A 64 22.82 -2.83 -3.79
CA PHE A 64 21.78 -3.86 -3.86
C PHE A 64 22.33 -5.19 -4.33
N ILE A 65 21.65 -6.27 -3.96
CA ILE A 65 21.80 -7.62 -4.50
C ILE A 65 20.41 -8.21 -4.70
N ARG A 66 20.31 -9.30 -5.44
CA ARG A 66 19.09 -10.10 -5.48
C ARG A 66 19.10 -11.14 -4.36
N TYR A 67 17.94 -11.58 -3.90
CA TYR A 67 17.82 -12.55 -2.81
C TYR A 67 18.38 -13.94 -3.16
N ASP A 68 18.38 -14.30 -4.45
CA ASP A 68 19.04 -15.50 -4.99
C ASP A 68 20.59 -15.41 -4.97
N GLU A 69 21.17 -14.25 -4.64
CA GLU A 69 22.63 -14.01 -4.57
C GLU A 69 23.17 -13.98 -3.12
N ASN A 70 22.28 -14.12 -2.11
CA ASN A 70 22.63 -13.97 -0.69
C ASN A 70 23.72 -14.92 -0.17
N GLU A 71 23.80 -16.14 -0.69
CA GLU A 71 24.85 -17.11 -0.31
C GLU A 71 26.23 -16.65 -0.83
N GLU A 72 26.29 -16.09 -2.04
CA GLU A 72 27.51 -15.57 -2.64
C GLU A 72 27.98 -14.29 -1.94
N TYR A 73 27.05 -13.38 -1.65
CA TYR A 73 27.29 -12.19 -0.81
C TYR A 73 27.94 -12.59 0.53
N SER A 74 27.35 -13.55 1.24
CA SER A 74 27.82 -14.01 2.55
C SER A 74 29.26 -14.55 2.51
N LYS A 75 29.59 -15.34 1.47
CA LYS A 75 30.96 -15.87 1.25
C LYS A 75 31.96 -14.75 0.91
N LYS A 76 31.55 -13.75 0.11
CA LYS A 76 32.37 -12.58 -0.23
C LYS A 76 32.62 -11.67 0.98
N LEU A 77 31.64 -11.50 1.87
CA LEU A 77 31.77 -10.74 3.11
C LEU A 77 32.74 -11.43 4.07
N ALA A 78 32.51 -12.71 4.40
CA ALA A 78 33.32 -13.47 5.37
C ALA A 78 34.80 -13.66 4.96
N SER A 79 35.11 -13.56 3.66
CA SER A 79 36.49 -13.67 3.14
C SER A 79 37.25 -12.34 3.05
N LYS A 80 36.56 -11.19 3.09
CA LYS A 80 37.17 -9.86 2.96
C LYS A 80 37.05 -8.99 4.21
N PHE A 81 36.04 -9.22 5.04
CA PHE A 81 35.68 -8.34 6.14
C PHE A 81 35.82 -9.05 7.50
N ARG A 82 36.48 -8.39 8.45
CA ARG A 82 36.58 -8.83 9.85
C ARG A 82 36.43 -7.61 10.76
N LEU A 83 35.22 -7.40 11.26
CA LEU A 83 34.89 -6.32 12.18
C LEU A 83 35.67 -6.49 13.50
N GLY A 84 36.61 -5.59 13.79
CA GLY A 84 37.36 -5.62 15.04
C GLY A 84 36.53 -5.06 16.19
N ILE A 85 36.33 -5.82 17.27
CA ILE A 85 35.52 -5.40 18.44
C ILE A 85 35.97 -4.03 19.00
N ASN A 86 37.27 -3.74 18.97
CA ASN A 86 37.85 -2.47 19.45
C ASN A 86 37.57 -1.25 18.55
N GLN A 87 37.00 -1.46 17.34
CA GLN A 87 36.62 -0.40 16.41
C GLN A 87 35.20 0.13 16.70
N LEU A 88 34.35 -0.64 17.39
CA LEU A 88 32.96 -0.28 17.68
C LEU A 88 32.86 0.45 19.02
N LYS A 89 32.71 1.78 19.01
CA LYS A 89 32.75 2.62 20.23
C LYS A 89 31.48 3.43 20.45
N ASP A 90 30.93 3.95 19.37
CA ASP A 90 29.87 4.96 19.26
C ASP A 90 29.09 4.70 17.96
N LEU A 91 28.07 5.50 17.66
CA LEU A 91 27.27 5.26 16.44
C LEU A 91 28.09 5.45 15.16
N ASP A 92 28.86 6.53 15.08
CA ASP A 92 29.55 6.94 13.85
C ASP A 92 30.66 5.94 13.46
N SER A 93 31.41 5.39 14.44
CA SER A 93 32.41 4.34 14.18
C SER A 93 31.82 2.99 13.73
N ILE A 94 30.57 2.68 14.12
CA ILE A 94 29.85 1.51 13.57
C ILE A 94 29.44 1.79 12.12
N LEU A 95 28.93 2.99 11.82
CA LEU A 95 28.53 3.37 10.46
C LEU A 95 29.72 3.35 9.49
N GLU A 96 30.87 3.91 9.87
CA GLU A 96 32.09 3.88 9.06
C GLU A 96 32.52 2.45 8.73
N ALA A 97 32.47 1.53 9.71
CA ALA A 97 32.86 0.14 9.50
C ALA A 97 31.87 -0.66 8.62
N LEU A 98 30.56 -0.38 8.71
CA LEU A 98 29.52 -1.15 8.00
C LEU A 98 29.17 -0.58 6.62
N GLY A 99 29.25 0.74 6.41
CA GLY A 99 28.68 1.42 5.24
C GLY A 99 29.27 1.03 3.88
N GLU A 100 30.55 0.65 3.80
CA GLU A 100 31.12 0.15 2.53
C GLU A 100 30.58 -1.24 2.13
N ASN A 101 30.20 -2.04 3.14
CA ASN A 101 29.93 -3.48 3.02
C ASN A 101 28.43 -3.84 3.03
N ALA A 102 27.55 -2.96 3.52
CA ALA A 102 26.12 -3.21 3.59
C ALA A 102 25.46 -3.31 2.19
N CYS A 103 24.72 -4.39 1.96
CA CYS A 103 23.93 -4.61 0.73
C CYS A 103 22.48 -5.00 1.05
N TYR A 104 21.52 -4.38 0.36
CA TYR A 104 20.09 -4.69 0.45
C TYR A 104 19.69 -5.78 -0.55
N ALA A 105 18.98 -6.83 -0.11
CA ALA A 105 18.46 -7.88 -0.98
C ALA A 105 17.04 -7.60 -1.52
N GLY A 106 16.86 -7.58 -2.84
CA GLY A 106 15.57 -7.48 -3.53
C GLY A 106 15.13 -8.78 -4.23
N SER A 107 14.02 -8.72 -4.98
CA SER A 107 13.48 -9.81 -5.81
C SER A 107 13.17 -11.15 -5.12
N ILE A 108 12.35 -11.14 -4.06
CA ILE A 108 11.81 -12.35 -3.40
C ILE A 108 10.43 -12.76 -3.95
N VAL A 109 10.14 -14.06 -3.98
CA VAL A 109 8.80 -14.69 -3.97
C VAL A 109 8.96 -16.02 -3.23
N LEU A 110 8.05 -16.40 -2.33
CA LEU A 110 8.17 -17.65 -1.56
C LEU A 110 7.05 -18.65 -1.95
N GLY A 111 7.44 -19.91 -2.19
CA GLY A 111 6.70 -20.84 -3.06
C GLY A 111 5.29 -21.24 -2.61
N ASN A 112 4.45 -21.79 -3.48
CA ASN A 112 4.76 -22.42 -4.78
C ASN A 112 4.17 -21.68 -6.00
N SER A 113 5.06 -21.23 -6.90
CA SER A 113 4.76 -20.26 -7.96
C SER A 113 5.46 -20.60 -9.27
N ALA A 114 4.83 -20.39 -10.42
CA ALA A 114 5.47 -20.43 -11.74
C ALA A 114 4.53 -19.81 -12.81
N GLU A 115 4.95 -18.93 -13.71
CA GLU A 115 6.17 -18.09 -13.73
C GLU A 115 6.28 -17.12 -12.54
N VAL A 116 7.44 -16.47 -12.42
CA VAL A 116 7.77 -15.29 -11.62
C VAL A 116 8.67 -14.42 -12.54
N SER A 117 8.46 -13.13 -12.85
CA SER A 117 7.89 -11.95 -12.15
C SER A 117 8.96 -11.06 -11.52
N GLU A 118 8.75 -9.75 -11.67
CA GLU A 118 9.66 -8.69 -11.20
C GLU A 118 9.27 -8.16 -9.79
N SER A 119 8.51 -8.96 -9.05
CA SER A 119 8.14 -8.88 -7.62
C SER A 119 9.33 -8.77 -6.68
N ASN A 120 9.08 -8.39 -5.42
CA ASN A 120 10.04 -8.67 -4.35
C ASN A 120 9.51 -9.18 -2.99
N ARG A 121 8.23 -9.59 -2.88
CA ARG A 121 7.74 -10.76 -2.09
C ARG A 121 6.27 -11.17 -2.37
N CYS A 122 5.98 -11.92 -3.43
CA CYS A 122 4.71 -12.66 -3.57
C CYS A 122 4.75 -14.08 -2.94
N THR A 123 3.61 -14.77 -2.84
CA THR A 123 3.52 -16.22 -2.50
C THR A 123 2.49 -17.01 -3.31
N ASN A 124 2.58 -18.36 -3.23
CA ASN A 124 1.86 -19.42 -3.98
C ASN A 124 1.08 -18.92 -5.20
N ALA A 125 1.78 -18.71 -6.32
CA ALA A 125 1.28 -18.01 -7.50
C ALA A 125 1.14 -18.90 -8.75
N ASN A 126 0.62 -18.37 -9.88
CA ASN A 126 0.60 -19.05 -11.20
C ASN A 126 -0.05 -18.12 -12.27
N ALA A 127 0.59 -17.49 -13.26
CA ALA A 127 2.00 -17.29 -13.61
C ALA A 127 2.25 -15.77 -13.73
N VAL A 128 3.26 -15.22 -13.06
CA VAL A 128 3.26 -13.83 -12.53
C VAL A 128 4.11 -12.83 -13.39
N LYS A 129 3.78 -11.52 -13.45
CA LYS A 129 4.47 -10.38 -14.16
C LYS A 129 3.72 -9.03 -14.03
N ALA A 130 4.14 -7.93 -13.42
CA ALA A 130 5.48 -7.55 -12.98
C ALA A 130 5.58 -7.39 -11.46
N SER A 131 4.47 -7.10 -10.75
CA SER A 131 4.34 -7.17 -9.28
C SER A 131 5.12 -6.18 -8.40
N SER A 132 4.39 -5.51 -7.51
CA SER A 132 4.69 -5.63 -6.09
C SER A 132 3.41 -6.07 -5.34
N ASP A 133 3.49 -6.35 -4.06
CA ASP A 133 3.49 -7.78 -3.74
C ASP A 133 2.20 -8.41 -3.19
N ILE A 134 2.14 -9.76 -3.25
CA ILE A 134 0.87 -10.51 -3.34
C ILE A 134 0.90 -11.89 -2.64
N TYR A 135 -0.04 -12.17 -1.74
CA TYR A 135 -0.20 -13.47 -1.08
C TYR A 135 -1.65 -14.01 -1.12
N ASP A 136 -1.96 -15.26 -1.39
CA ASP A 136 -1.45 -16.11 -2.46
C ASP A 136 -2.27 -15.87 -3.75
N SER A 137 -1.91 -16.48 -4.89
CA SER A 137 -2.43 -16.01 -6.19
C SER A 137 -2.52 -17.03 -7.35
N LYS A 138 -3.32 -16.71 -8.37
CA LYS A 138 -3.21 -17.11 -9.79
C LYS A 138 -3.61 -15.94 -10.69
N TYR A 139 -3.08 -15.85 -11.91
CA TYR A 139 -2.81 -14.55 -12.50
C TYR A 139 -4.01 -13.86 -13.17
N VAL A 140 -4.32 -12.57 -12.91
CA VAL A 140 -3.43 -11.45 -12.48
C VAL A 140 -2.48 -11.06 -13.66
N ALA A 141 -1.82 -9.86 -13.59
CA ALA A 141 -1.36 -7.40 -15.06
C ALA A 141 -1.37 -5.93 -14.45
N PHE A 142 -0.28 -5.59 -13.76
CA PHE A 142 -0.34 -5.52 -12.28
C PHE A 142 1.12 -5.53 -11.77
N SER A 143 1.44 -5.00 -10.59
CA SER A 143 0.60 -4.77 -9.41
C SER A 143 1.05 -3.44 -8.73
N SER A 144 0.47 -2.97 -7.61
CA SER A 144 0.61 -3.54 -6.25
C SER A 144 -0.46 -3.01 -5.27
N MET A 145 -0.75 -3.61 -4.11
CA MET A 145 -0.52 -4.97 -3.59
C MET A 145 -1.83 -5.78 -3.64
N VAL A 146 -1.82 -7.11 -3.48
CA VAL A 146 -3.05 -7.95 -3.53
C VAL A 146 -3.03 -9.10 -2.51
N ARG A 147 -4.15 -9.42 -1.83
CA ARG A 147 -4.22 -10.56 -0.89
C ARG A 147 -5.64 -11.13 -0.72
N TYR A 148 -6.16 -12.14 -1.44
CA TYR A 148 -5.62 -13.13 -2.38
C TYR A 148 -6.15 -12.88 -3.81
N GLY A 149 -5.71 -13.64 -4.83
CA GLY A 149 -6.16 -13.38 -6.21
C GLY A 149 -6.22 -14.53 -7.21
N GLU A 150 -7.17 -14.44 -8.13
CA GLU A 150 -7.42 -15.31 -9.29
C GLU A 150 -8.70 -14.74 -9.93
N HIS A 151 -8.78 -14.12 -11.09
CA HIS A 151 -7.76 -13.52 -11.94
C HIS A 151 -8.01 -12.00 -11.98
N VAL A 152 -6.97 -11.17 -11.89
CA VAL A 152 -7.06 -9.69 -11.96
C VAL A 152 -6.46 -9.21 -13.28
N PHE A 153 -6.83 -8.03 -13.77
CA PHE A 153 -6.19 -7.32 -14.89
C PHE A 153 -6.19 -5.80 -14.65
N GLY A 154 -5.22 -5.33 -13.83
CA GLY A 154 -4.95 -3.91 -13.56
C GLY A 154 -5.24 -3.41 -12.15
N CYS A 155 -4.28 -3.40 -11.23
CA CYS A 155 -4.56 -3.22 -9.80
C CYS A 155 -3.74 -2.14 -9.09
N THR A 156 -4.41 -1.38 -8.20
CA THR A 156 -3.93 -0.78 -6.94
C THR A 156 -5.18 -0.58 -6.05
N SER A 157 -5.53 -1.42 -5.08
CA SER A 157 -4.99 -2.66 -4.48
C SER A 157 -6.20 -3.50 -3.98
N MET A 158 -6.08 -4.78 -3.59
CA MET A 158 -7.30 -5.63 -3.38
C MET A 158 -7.11 -6.93 -2.57
N GLY A 159 -8.21 -7.56 -2.16
CA GLY A 159 -8.37 -9.03 -2.15
C GLY A 159 -9.65 -9.47 -1.42
N GLU A 160 -10.28 -10.62 -1.64
CA GLU A 160 -10.07 -11.64 -2.68
C GLU A 160 -10.72 -11.28 -4.05
N CYS A 161 -10.92 -12.26 -4.95
CA CYS A 161 -11.04 -12.04 -6.40
C CYS A 161 -12.07 -12.97 -7.13
N LYS A 162 -11.82 -13.28 -8.41
CA LYS A 162 -12.64 -13.89 -9.50
C LYS A 162 -13.72 -12.97 -10.07
N PHE A 163 -13.49 -12.20 -11.15
CA PHE A 163 -12.34 -12.00 -12.05
C PHE A 163 -12.40 -10.51 -12.48
N MET A 164 -11.31 -9.74 -12.51
CA MET A 164 -11.38 -8.26 -12.59
C MET A 164 -10.59 -7.67 -13.75
N VAL A 165 -11.06 -6.55 -14.34
CA VAL A 165 -10.29 -5.70 -15.28
C VAL A 165 -10.54 -4.19 -15.04
N ARG A 166 -10.39 -3.65 -13.83
CA ARG A 166 -9.27 -2.77 -13.42
C ARG A 166 -9.68 -2.12 -12.07
N GLY A 167 -8.90 -2.22 -11.00
CA GLY A 167 -9.44 -2.16 -9.62
C GLY A 167 -8.77 -1.22 -8.60
N PHE A 168 -9.63 -0.50 -7.86
CA PHE A 168 -9.27 0.58 -6.94
C PHE A 168 -10.31 0.76 -5.79
N ARG A 169 -10.15 0.34 -4.53
CA ARG A 169 -9.26 -0.63 -3.86
C ARG A 169 -10.21 -1.50 -3.00
N CYS A 170 -10.39 -2.79 -3.27
CA CYS A 170 -11.63 -3.54 -2.91
C CYS A 170 -11.43 -4.76 -1.99
N HIS A 171 -12.49 -5.18 -1.28
CA HIS A 171 -12.54 -6.46 -0.52
C HIS A 171 -13.67 -7.41 -1.01
N ARG A 172 -13.30 -8.63 -1.41
CA ARG A 172 -14.20 -9.77 -1.79
C ARG A 172 -15.25 -9.48 -2.88
N SER A 173 -14.87 -9.64 -4.15
CA SER A 173 -15.70 -9.28 -5.32
C SER A 173 -15.96 -10.43 -6.31
N SER A 174 -17.05 -10.38 -7.09
CA SER A 174 -17.40 -11.39 -8.11
C SER A 174 -17.69 -10.81 -9.51
N ARG A 175 -16.59 -10.54 -10.23
CA ARG A 175 -16.49 -9.98 -11.60
C ARG A 175 -16.90 -8.50 -11.77
N MET A 176 -15.91 -7.64 -12.05
CA MET A 176 -16.05 -6.18 -12.21
C MET A 176 -15.06 -5.62 -13.23
N PHE A 177 -15.47 -4.56 -13.94
CA PHE A 177 -14.64 -3.81 -14.88
C PHE A 177 -13.95 -2.65 -14.14
N GLU A 178 -14.39 -1.40 -14.30
CA GLU A 178 -13.95 -0.28 -13.45
C GLU A 178 -15.04 0.13 -12.44
N SER A 179 -14.72 0.16 -11.15
CA SER A 179 -15.56 0.73 -10.08
C SER A 179 -14.67 1.09 -8.88
N VAL A 180 -15.08 2.11 -8.12
CA VAL A 180 -14.30 2.68 -7.01
C VAL A 180 -15.07 2.61 -5.69
N HIS A 181 -14.39 2.29 -4.58
CA HIS A 181 -14.98 2.14 -3.23
C HIS A 181 -16.25 1.25 -3.25
N THR A 182 -16.04 -0.05 -3.44
CA THR A 182 -17.10 -1.04 -3.69
C THR A 182 -17.00 -2.18 -2.69
N GLU A 183 -17.96 -2.24 -1.77
CA GLU A 183 -18.07 -3.25 -0.70
C GLU A 183 -19.27 -4.18 -0.97
N HIS A 184 -19.15 -5.46 -0.60
CA HIS A 184 -20.21 -6.50 -0.65
C HIS A 184 -21.08 -6.57 -1.93
N SER A 185 -20.58 -6.10 -3.08
CA SER A 185 -21.37 -5.86 -4.30
C SER A 185 -20.95 -6.75 -5.48
N SER A 186 -21.87 -6.99 -6.42
CA SER A 186 -21.62 -7.86 -7.59
C SER A 186 -22.29 -7.35 -8.89
N GLY A 187 -21.74 -7.75 -10.04
CA GLY A 187 -22.28 -7.36 -11.36
C GLY A 187 -22.27 -5.86 -11.65
N CYS A 188 -21.33 -5.11 -11.06
CA CYS A 188 -21.27 -3.65 -11.11
C CYS A 188 -20.28 -3.13 -12.17
N PHE A 189 -20.66 -2.07 -12.89
CA PHE A 189 -19.87 -1.42 -13.95
C PHE A 189 -19.89 0.10 -13.79
N PHE A 190 -18.74 0.77 -13.86
CA PHE A 190 -18.61 2.23 -13.73
C PHE A 190 -19.31 2.85 -12.51
N CYS A 191 -19.29 2.16 -11.36
CA CYS A 191 -19.93 2.60 -10.13
C CYS A 191 -18.91 3.19 -9.13
N GLY A 192 -19.40 4.01 -8.19
CA GLY A 192 -18.55 4.66 -7.17
C GLY A 192 -19.21 4.77 -5.80
N ASN A 193 -18.49 4.44 -4.73
CA ASN A 193 -18.99 4.47 -3.33
C ASN A 193 -20.30 3.67 -3.17
N ILE A 194 -20.23 2.34 -3.32
CA ILE A 194 -21.38 1.43 -3.21
C ILE A 194 -21.15 0.31 -2.19
N ASP A 195 -22.20 -0.08 -1.48
CA ASP A 195 -22.18 -1.21 -0.53
C ASP A 195 -23.45 -2.07 -0.66
N GLY A 196 -23.28 -3.40 -0.67
CA GLY A 196 -24.37 -4.38 -0.74
C GLY A 196 -25.19 -4.39 -2.05
N CYS A 197 -24.69 -3.81 -3.13
CA CYS A 197 -25.43 -3.60 -4.37
C CYS A 197 -25.28 -4.75 -5.39
N GLN A 198 -26.28 -4.96 -6.25
CA GLN A 198 -26.28 -6.04 -7.25
C GLN A 198 -26.77 -5.56 -8.61
N ASP A 199 -26.05 -5.89 -9.69
CA ASP A 199 -26.47 -5.54 -11.05
C ASP A 199 -26.69 -4.01 -11.23
N MET A 200 -25.57 -3.27 -11.29
CA MET A 200 -25.54 -1.81 -11.33
C MET A 200 -24.66 -1.32 -12.47
N MET A 201 -25.07 -0.24 -13.15
CA MET A 201 -24.21 0.47 -14.10
C MET A 201 -24.22 1.98 -13.83
N PHE A 202 -23.07 2.64 -13.96
CA PHE A 202 -22.94 4.11 -13.94
C PHE A 202 -23.66 4.78 -12.76
N SER A 203 -23.57 4.19 -11.55
CA SER A 203 -24.35 4.58 -10.38
C SER A 203 -23.45 4.83 -9.16
N PHE A 204 -23.82 5.80 -8.33
CA PHE A 204 -22.93 6.41 -7.33
C PHE A 204 -23.63 6.61 -5.99
N ASN A 205 -22.90 6.42 -4.89
CA ASN A 205 -23.35 6.64 -3.50
C ASN A 205 -24.61 5.81 -3.12
N GLN A 206 -24.68 4.56 -3.59
CA GLN A 206 -25.82 3.67 -3.36
C GLN A 206 -25.57 2.66 -2.23
N ARG A 207 -26.63 2.22 -1.55
CA ARG A 207 -26.62 1.18 -0.51
C ARG A 207 -27.75 0.19 -0.77
N SER A 208 -27.43 -1.11 -0.82
CA SER A 208 -28.40 -2.20 -1.08
C SER A 208 -29.23 -2.04 -2.37
N GLY A 209 -28.72 -1.33 -3.36
CA GLY A 209 -29.38 -1.08 -4.65
C GLY A 209 -29.34 -2.30 -5.58
N ARG A 210 -30.32 -2.41 -6.49
CA ARG A 210 -30.36 -3.48 -7.49
C ARG A 210 -30.90 -3.06 -8.84
N HIS A 211 -30.44 -3.64 -9.94
CA HIS A 211 -30.92 -3.34 -11.31
C HIS A 211 -30.98 -1.83 -11.62
N MET A 212 -29.91 -1.08 -11.31
CA MET A 212 -29.90 0.37 -11.48
C MET A 212 -28.97 0.84 -12.60
N ILE A 213 -29.37 1.92 -13.28
CA ILE A 213 -28.54 2.67 -14.23
C ILE A 213 -28.69 4.16 -13.90
N GLY A 214 -27.59 4.87 -13.65
CA GLY A 214 -27.64 6.30 -13.33
C GLY A 214 -28.43 6.64 -12.06
N ASN A 215 -28.33 5.79 -11.02
CA ASN A 215 -29.17 5.81 -9.80
C ASN A 215 -30.69 5.62 -10.05
N CYS A 216 -31.13 5.37 -11.29
CA CYS A 216 -32.51 5.03 -11.60
C CYS A 216 -32.76 3.52 -11.39
N GLN A 217 -33.82 3.18 -10.65
CA GLN A 217 -34.25 1.81 -10.40
C GLN A 217 -35.16 1.36 -11.56
N LEU A 218 -34.71 0.37 -12.33
CA LEU A 218 -35.44 -0.15 -13.48
C LEU A 218 -36.18 -1.46 -13.14
N SER A 219 -37.07 -1.92 -14.03
CA SER A 219 -37.46 -3.34 -14.04
C SER A 219 -36.26 -4.23 -14.41
N ARG A 220 -36.37 -5.53 -14.12
CA ARG A 220 -35.31 -6.49 -14.44
C ARG A 220 -35.13 -6.62 -15.96
N GLU A 221 -36.23 -6.51 -16.69
CA GLU A 221 -36.33 -6.67 -18.14
C GLU A 221 -35.70 -5.48 -18.87
N GLU A 222 -36.03 -4.25 -18.45
CA GLU A 222 -35.43 -3.01 -18.97
C GLU A 222 -33.94 -2.93 -18.64
N TYR A 223 -33.57 -3.23 -17.38
CA TYR A 223 -32.17 -3.28 -16.97
C TYR A 223 -31.38 -4.29 -17.81
N SER A 224 -31.91 -5.50 -18.02
CA SER A 224 -31.23 -6.53 -18.83
C SER A 224 -31.03 -6.07 -20.28
N LYS A 225 -32.04 -5.43 -20.88
CA LYS A 225 -31.97 -4.86 -22.24
C LYS A 225 -30.92 -3.75 -22.36
N LEU A 226 -30.89 -2.82 -21.41
CA LEU A 226 -29.91 -1.72 -21.40
C LEU A 226 -28.49 -2.19 -21.05
N LYS A 227 -28.36 -3.19 -20.19
CA LYS A 227 -27.06 -3.82 -19.87
C LYS A 227 -26.40 -4.40 -21.12
N VAL A 228 -27.14 -5.12 -21.96
CA VAL A 228 -26.62 -5.65 -23.24
C VAL A 228 -26.08 -4.51 -24.12
N LYS A 229 -26.88 -3.46 -24.36
CA LYS A 229 -26.49 -2.26 -25.14
C LYS A 229 -25.19 -1.63 -24.61
N LEU A 230 -25.10 -1.41 -23.29
CA LEU A 230 -23.96 -0.73 -22.66
C LEU A 230 -22.71 -1.61 -22.63
N VAL A 231 -22.85 -2.92 -22.43
CA VAL A 231 -21.72 -3.87 -22.46
C VAL A 231 -21.16 -4.01 -23.88
N GLU A 232 -22.01 -4.01 -24.91
CA GLU A 232 -21.59 -4.02 -26.31
C GLU A 232 -20.82 -2.75 -26.72
N ASP A 233 -21.27 -1.57 -26.25
CA ASP A 233 -20.58 -0.28 -26.47
C ASP A 233 -19.21 -0.22 -25.77
N ILE A 234 -19.11 -0.75 -24.54
CA ILE A 234 -17.83 -0.93 -23.82
C ILE A 234 -16.91 -1.87 -24.60
N ARG A 235 -17.40 -3.05 -25.01
CA ARG A 235 -16.65 -4.04 -25.79
C ARG A 235 -16.11 -3.44 -27.09
N THR A 236 -16.99 -2.86 -27.91
CA THR A 236 -16.62 -2.27 -29.21
C THR A 236 -15.62 -1.13 -29.04
N THR A 237 -15.74 -0.33 -27.96
CA THR A 237 -14.78 0.73 -27.66
C THR A 237 -13.39 0.17 -27.30
N LEU A 238 -13.31 -0.92 -26.53
CA LEU A 238 -12.06 -1.62 -26.22
C LEU A 238 -11.44 -2.27 -27.47
N GLU A 239 -12.26 -2.92 -28.31
CA GLU A 239 -11.87 -3.52 -29.59
C GLU A 239 -11.38 -2.49 -30.62
N ALA A 240 -11.86 -1.25 -30.56
CA ALA A 240 -11.42 -0.17 -31.45
C ALA A 240 -10.22 0.64 -30.92
N LYS A 241 -10.12 0.85 -29.59
CA LYS A 241 -9.21 1.86 -28.99
C LYS A 241 -8.21 1.32 -27.98
N ARG A 242 -8.32 0.05 -27.57
CA ARG A 242 -7.58 -0.56 -26.44
C ARG A 242 -7.71 0.18 -25.10
N ASN A 243 -8.73 1.03 -24.96
CA ASN A 243 -8.86 2.00 -23.88
C ASN A 243 -10.32 2.52 -23.77
N VAL A 244 -10.72 2.94 -22.57
CA VAL A 244 -11.99 3.60 -22.26
C VAL A 244 -11.75 4.77 -21.29
N THR A 245 -12.69 5.70 -21.17
CA THR A 245 -12.66 6.74 -20.12
C THR A 245 -12.91 6.09 -18.77
N SER A 246 -11.99 6.30 -17.82
CA SER A 246 -12.05 5.63 -16.50
C SER A 246 -13.19 6.13 -15.63
N VAL A 247 -13.70 5.27 -14.74
CA VAL A 247 -14.60 5.71 -13.65
C VAL A 247 -13.97 6.82 -12.80
N ILE A 248 -12.65 6.78 -12.61
CA ILE A 248 -11.88 7.80 -11.88
C ILE A 248 -11.88 9.14 -12.63
N GLU A 249 -11.87 9.12 -13.97
CA GLU A 249 -11.97 10.33 -14.81
C GLU A 249 -13.40 10.86 -14.90
N ILE A 250 -14.39 9.97 -14.88
CA ILE A 250 -15.81 10.35 -14.77
C ILE A 250 -16.05 11.07 -13.44
N VAL A 251 -15.53 10.56 -12.32
CA VAL A 251 -15.64 11.16 -10.97
C VAL A 251 -14.82 12.45 -10.85
N GLY A 252 -13.58 12.48 -11.36
CA GLY A 252 -12.72 13.66 -11.35
C GLY A 252 -13.28 14.82 -12.18
N GLY A 253 -13.84 14.51 -13.35
CA GLY A 253 -14.40 15.51 -14.26
C GLY A 253 -13.35 16.45 -14.87
N ASN A 254 -13.80 17.55 -15.49
CA ASN A 254 -12.95 18.53 -16.17
C ASN A 254 -12.32 19.56 -15.21
N VAL A 255 -11.91 19.15 -14.00
CA VAL A 255 -11.38 20.08 -12.99
C VAL A 255 -9.90 20.39 -13.26
N LYS A 256 -9.55 21.68 -13.24
CA LYS A 256 -8.21 22.18 -13.56
C LYS A 256 -7.28 22.11 -12.35
N LYS A 257 -6.55 21.00 -12.19
CA LYS A 257 -5.53 20.72 -11.15
C LYS A 257 -4.99 21.98 -10.44
N LYS A 258 -5.61 22.36 -9.31
CA LYS A 258 -5.06 23.33 -8.36
C LYS A 258 -4.14 22.59 -7.39
N LYS A 259 -2.85 22.90 -7.44
CA LYS A 259 -1.82 22.27 -6.57
C LYS A 259 -1.93 22.63 -5.09
N ASP A 260 -2.87 23.49 -4.69
CA ASP A 260 -3.06 23.93 -3.30
C ASP A 260 -3.70 22.82 -2.45
N VAL A 261 -2.91 21.81 -2.08
CA VAL A 261 -3.20 20.94 -0.94
C VAL A 261 -3.12 21.80 0.32
N ARG A 262 -4.25 22.42 0.68
CA ARG A 262 -4.34 23.38 1.79
C ARG A 262 -4.06 22.67 3.11
N THR A 263 -2.95 23.03 3.74
CA THR A 263 -2.51 22.46 5.02
C THR A 263 -3.47 22.81 6.14
N PHE A 264 -4.23 21.84 6.61
CA PHE A 264 -4.96 21.93 7.88
C PHE A 264 -4.01 21.65 9.04
N GLU A 265 -4.23 22.29 10.18
CA GLU A 265 -3.47 21.97 11.40
C GLU A 265 -3.80 20.54 11.89
N PRO A 266 -2.84 19.84 12.54
CA PRO A 266 -3.10 18.55 13.16
C PRO A 266 -3.91 18.71 14.46
N SER A 267 -4.85 17.80 14.68
CA SER A 267 -5.54 17.66 15.97
C SER A 267 -4.54 17.20 17.06
N PRO A 268 -4.80 17.47 18.36
CA PRO A 268 -3.99 16.90 19.44
C PRO A 268 -4.13 15.37 19.50
N ALA A 269 -3.04 14.68 19.81
CA ALA A 269 -3.04 13.22 19.94
C ALA A 269 -3.85 12.75 21.16
N PRO A 270 -4.60 11.62 21.09
CA PRO A 270 -5.30 11.05 22.23
C PRO A 270 -4.36 10.69 23.40
N ASN A 271 -4.85 10.86 24.63
CA ASN A 271 -4.08 10.53 25.86
C ASN A 271 -3.56 9.09 25.88
N ASP A 272 -4.35 8.13 25.39
CA ASP A 272 -3.90 6.74 25.29
C ASP A 272 -2.75 6.59 24.28
N ILE A 273 -2.86 7.16 23.07
CA ILE A 273 -1.74 7.17 22.10
C ILE A 273 -0.46 7.73 22.70
N GLU A 274 -0.53 8.89 23.34
CA GLU A 274 0.61 9.55 23.98
C GLU A 274 1.22 8.69 25.11
N LYS A 275 0.38 8.04 25.92
CA LYS A 275 0.84 7.07 26.94
C LYS A 275 1.58 5.89 26.31
N ARG A 276 1.05 5.32 25.23
CA ARG A 276 1.65 4.16 24.57
C ARG A 276 2.95 4.51 23.83
N PHE A 277 3.07 5.73 23.31
CA PHE A 277 4.31 6.26 22.77
C PHE A 277 5.40 6.38 23.84
N LYS A 278 5.05 6.86 25.05
CA LYS A 278 5.96 6.86 26.22
C LYS A 278 6.38 5.45 26.64
N ASP A 279 5.42 4.54 26.82
CA ASP A 279 5.70 3.15 27.20
C ASP A 279 6.61 2.44 26.18
N CYS A 280 6.38 2.66 24.88
CA CYS A 280 7.19 2.04 23.81
C CYS A 280 8.58 2.67 23.70
N SER A 281 8.71 4.01 23.76
CA SER A 281 10.02 4.67 23.75
C SER A 281 10.86 4.33 24.99
N ARG A 282 10.24 4.25 26.18
CA ARG A 282 10.89 3.76 27.42
C ARG A 282 11.40 2.33 27.29
N LEU A 283 10.68 1.47 26.56
CA LEU A 283 11.06 0.09 26.31
C LEU A 283 12.21 -0.06 25.30
N LEU A 284 12.24 0.78 24.26
CA LEU A 284 13.26 0.74 23.20
C LEU A 284 14.56 1.46 23.59
N PHE A 285 14.47 2.64 24.20
CA PHE A 285 15.61 3.52 24.48
C PHE A 285 16.00 3.62 25.96
N GLY A 286 15.19 3.08 26.87
CA GLY A 286 15.37 3.22 28.32
C GLY A 286 14.89 4.57 28.90
N ARG A 287 14.40 5.50 28.09
CA ARG A 287 13.83 6.80 28.48
C ARG A 287 12.57 7.13 27.65
N GLU A 288 11.65 7.90 28.23
CA GLU A 288 10.39 8.29 27.57
C GLU A 288 10.60 9.46 26.60
N LEU A 289 10.13 9.31 25.36
CA LEU A 289 9.84 10.43 24.45
C LEU A 289 8.38 10.88 24.68
N SER A 290 8.12 12.18 24.56
CA SER A 290 6.78 12.76 24.82
C SER A 290 6.38 13.82 23.79
N GLY A 291 5.07 13.93 23.57
CA GLY A 291 4.43 14.74 22.54
C GLY A 291 4.58 14.12 21.16
N ILE A 292 3.92 12.98 20.90
CA ILE A 292 4.02 12.23 19.63
C ILE A 292 3.80 13.11 18.38
N GLY A 293 2.94 14.13 18.46
CA GLY A 293 2.70 15.09 17.36
C GLY A 293 3.96 15.83 16.91
N ASN A 294 4.91 16.09 17.83
CA ASN A 294 6.20 16.73 17.51
C ASN A 294 7.10 15.83 16.64
N TYR A 295 6.88 14.52 16.68
CA TYR A 295 7.64 13.51 15.94
C TYR A 295 7.00 13.16 14.58
N ARG A 296 5.82 13.71 14.25
CA ARG A 296 5.05 13.34 13.05
C ARG A 296 5.89 13.30 11.78
N ALA A 297 6.70 14.32 11.53
CA ALA A 297 7.55 14.40 10.33
C ALA A 297 8.63 13.30 10.26
N TRP A 298 9.20 12.91 11.41
CA TRP A 298 10.14 11.79 11.48
C TRP A 298 9.43 10.43 11.32
N LEU A 299 8.25 10.27 11.95
CA LEU A 299 7.42 9.06 11.85
C LEU A 299 6.90 8.83 10.41
N TYR A 300 6.54 9.89 9.70
CA TYR A 300 6.01 9.83 8.33
C TYR A 300 7.05 9.74 7.21
N ARG A 301 8.35 9.89 7.48
CA ARG A 301 9.38 10.03 6.42
C ARG A 301 9.30 8.98 5.29
N HIS A 302 8.89 7.76 5.61
CA HIS A 302 8.76 6.64 4.67
C HIS A 302 7.35 5.99 4.78
N VAL A 303 6.31 6.80 5.06
CA VAL A 303 4.90 6.37 5.11
C VAL A 303 4.10 7.29 4.18
N PRO A 304 3.14 6.78 3.39
CA PRO A 304 2.25 7.65 2.64
C PRO A 304 1.35 8.50 3.57
N GLU A 305 1.58 9.82 3.61
CA GLU A 305 0.86 10.76 4.50
C GLU A 305 -0.61 11.00 4.12
N LEU A 306 -1.47 11.12 5.13
CA LEU A 306 -2.89 11.40 4.96
C LEU A 306 -3.08 12.76 4.28
N ILE A 307 -3.68 12.74 3.08
CA ILE A 307 -4.03 13.97 2.36
C ILE A 307 -5.32 14.53 2.96
N LYS A 308 -5.36 15.84 3.18
CA LYS A 308 -6.58 16.57 3.56
C LYS A 308 -6.96 17.53 2.44
N VAL A 309 -8.20 17.44 1.95
CA VAL A 309 -8.74 18.32 0.90
C VAL A 309 -9.99 19.06 1.40
N LYS A 310 -10.54 19.94 0.56
CA LYS A 310 -11.85 20.55 0.79
C LYS A 310 -12.93 19.84 -0.02
N SER A 311 -14.11 19.66 0.57
CA SER A 311 -15.31 19.20 -0.14
C SER A 311 -15.67 20.14 -1.28
N ALA A 312 -15.98 19.56 -2.45
CA ALA A 312 -16.46 20.26 -3.64
C ALA A 312 -17.83 20.96 -3.44
N ILE A 313 -18.55 20.68 -2.34
CA ILE A 313 -19.87 21.26 -2.05
C ILE A 313 -19.80 22.29 -0.91
N SER A 314 -19.22 21.96 0.25
CA SER A 314 -19.28 22.82 1.45
C SER A 314 -17.93 23.36 1.96
N GLU A 315 -16.83 23.17 1.21
CA GLU A 315 -15.46 23.52 1.63
C GLU A 315 -14.96 22.84 2.95
N ARG A 316 -15.74 21.92 3.55
CA ARG A 316 -15.35 21.14 4.74
C ARG A 316 -14.12 20.27 4.49
N GLN A 317 -13.33 19.96 5.53
CA GLN A 317 -12.23 19.00 5.44
C GLN A 317 -12.76 17.63 5.00
N VAL A 318 -12.10 17.02 4.02
CA VAL A 318 -12.29 15.61 3.62
C VAL A 318 -10.94 14.91 3.74
N CYS A 319 -10.92 13.75 4.40
CA CYS A 319 -9.71 12.94 4.57
C CYS A 319 -9.53 11.96 3.39
N VAL A 320 -8.34 11.92 2.78
CA VAL A 320 -8.06 11.14 1.55
C VAL A 320 -6.79 10.31 1.71
N ALA A 321 -6.89 9.00 1.50
CA ALA A 321 -5.70 8.15 1.46
C ALA A 321 -4.81 8.50 0.25
N PRO A 322 -3.47 8.57 0.38
CA PRO A 322 -2.55 8.89 -0.71
C PRO A 322 -2.34 7.69 -1.67
N LEU A 323 -3.40 7.29 -2.36
CA LEU A 323 -3.39 6.26 -3.38
C LEU A 323 -3.37 6.92 -4.77
N LEU A 324 -2.64 6.35 -5.74
CA LEU A 324 -2.43 6.97 -7.05
C LEU A 324 -3.74 7.28 -7.81
N PHE A 325 -4.79 6.47 -7.62
CA PHE A 325 -6.11 6.70 -8.21
C PHE A 325 -6.93 7.81 -7.53
N HIS A 326 -6.49 8.34 -6.38
CA HIS A 326 -7.14 9.50 -5.74
C HIS A 326 -6.67 10.85 -6.32
N GLU A 327 -5.48 10.92 -6.92
CA GLU A 327 -4.94 12.17 -7.49
C GLU A 327 -5.89 12.89 -8.46
N PRO A 328 -6.67 12.20 -9.34
CA PRO A 328 -7.62 12.84 -10.24
C PRO A 328 -8.92 13.33 -9.58
N ILE A 329 -9.25 12.89 -8.36
CA ILE A 329 -10.52 13.21 -7.69
C ILE A 329 -10.38 14.20 -6.53
N LEU A 330 -9.16 14.65 -6.20
CA LEU A 330 -8.89 15.53 -5.04
C LEU A 330 -9.72 16.82 -4.99
N GLU A 331 -10.19 17.31 -6.14
CA GLU A 331 -11.06 18.50 -6.25
C GLU A 331 -12.55 18.17 -6.49
N SER A 332 -12.93 16.90 -6.61
CA SER A 332 -14.32 16.43 -6.73
C SER A 332 -14.81 15.56 -5.56
N CYS A 333 -13.94 15.28 -4.60
CA CYS A 333 -14.29 14.67 -3.31
C CYS A 333 -15.35 15.47 -2.55
N VAL A 334 -16.25 14.76 -1.86
CA VAL A 334 -17.21 15.33 -0.88
C VAL A 334 -17.15 14.57 0.44
N THR A 335 -17.67 15.15 1.52
CA THR A 335 -17.82 14.43 2.81
C THR A 335 -18.85 13.30 2.71
N MET A 336 -18.79 12.31 3.60
CA MET A 336 -19.76 11.19 3.61
C MET A 336 -21.23 11.66 3.54
N GLY A 337 -21.64 12.60 4.40
CA GLY A 337 -23.02 13.08 4.44
C GLY A 337 -23.45 13.88 3.20
N GLU A 338 -22.52 14.44 2.44
CA GLU A 338 -22.80 15.07 1.14
C GLU A 338 -22.93 14.01 0.04
N ALA A 339 -22.14 12.94 0.09
CA ALA A 339 -22.26 11.80 -0.81
C ALA A 339 -23.65 11.13 -0.67
N ASP A 340 -24.17 11.00 0.56
CA ASP A 340 -25.52 10.47 0.83
C ASP A 340 -26.63 11.35 0.24
N GLU A 341 -26.48 12.68 0.20
CA GLU A 341 -27.42 13.58 -0.49
C GLU A 341 -27.30 13.47 -2.03
N VAL A 342 -26.08 13.43 -2.56
CA VAL A 342 -25.84 13.22 -4.01
C VAL A 342 -26.38 11.86 -4.47
N GLY A 343 -26.33 10.83 -3.63
CA GLY A 343 -26.89 9.50 -3.91
C GLY A 343 -28.41 9.48 -4.11
N LYS A 344 -29.14 10.51 -3.68
CA LYS A 344 -30.59 10.64 -3.91
C LYS A 344 -30.91 11.17 -5.31
N LEU A 345 -29.94 11.81 -5.96
CA LEU A 345 -30.07 12.33 -7.33
C LEU A 345 -30.02 11.20 -8.36
N LYS A 346 -30.77 11.36 -9.46
CA LYS A 346 -30.97 10.34 -10.50
C LYS A 346 -30.91 10.94 -11.89
N LEU A 347 -30.62 10.10 -12.87
CA LEU A 347 -30.92 10.40 -14.27
C LEU A 347 -32.43 10.36 -14.55
N ALA A 348 -32.89 11.16 -15.51
CA ALA A 348 -34.19 11.04 -16.16
C ALA A 348 -34.19 9.84 -17.13
N ASP A 349 -35.36 9.38 -17.53
CA ASP A 349 -35.48 8.18 -18.38
C ASP A 349 -34.78 8.33 -19.73
N GLU A 350 -34.88 9.52 -20.33
CA GLU A 350 -34.24 9.85 -21.60
C GLU A 350 -32.71 9.85 -21.48
N GLU A 351 -32.17 10.30 -20.33
CA GLU A 351 -30.73 10.28 -20.04
C GLU A 351 -30.22 8.84 -19.81
N VAL A 352 -31.00 8.00 -19.14
CA VAL A 352 -30.70 6.57 -18.94
C VAL A 352 -30.65 5.84 -20.29
N HIS A 353 -31.66 6.05 -21.14
CA HIS A 353 -31.73 5.44 -22.47
C HIS A 353 -30.66 5.97 -23.44
N ALA A 354 -30.30 7.26 -23.34
CA ALA A 354 -29.26 7.89 -24.16
C ALA A 354 -27.82 7.52 -23.76
N LEU A 355 -27.59 6.94 -22.59
CA LEU A 355 -26.27 6.68 -22.02
C LEU A 355 -25.38 5.79 -22.92
N SER A 356 -24.10 6.17 -23.05
CA SER A 356 -23.04 5.45 -23.77
C SER A 356 -21.66 5.81 -23.19
N VAL A 357 -20.64 5.00 -23.47
CA VAL A 357 -19.23 5.26 -23.08
C VAL A 357 -18.75 6.62 -23.62
N ALA A 358 -19.23 7.02 -24.79
CA ALA A 358 -18.88 8.30 -25.42
C ALA A 358 -19.51 9.53 -24.74
N ASN A 359 -20.60 9.39 -23.96
CA ASN A 359 -21.29 10.52 -23.32
C ASN A 359 -21.37 10.45 -21.79
N ALA A 360 -21.00 9.32 -21.17
CA ALA A 360 -21.11 9.06 -19.73
C ALA A 360 -20.57 10.19 -18.85
N ALA A 361 -19.35 10.69 -19.11
CA ALA A 361 -18.73 11.75 -18.33
C ALA A 361 -19.53 13.08 -18.29
N LYS A 362 -20.40 13.32 -19.29
CA LYS A 362 -21.32 14.46 -19.35
C LYS A 362 -22.67 14.15 -18.69
N ILE A 363 -23.29 13.01 -19.01
CA ILE A 363 -24.62 12.66 -18.47
C ILE A 363 -24.57 12.46 -16.94
N LEU A 364 -23.48 11.90 -16.42
CA LEU A 364 -23.32 11.57 -15.02
C LEU A 364 -22.86 12.77 -14.15
N GLU A 365 -22.67 13.96 -14.74
CA GLU A 365 -22.12 15.15 -14.07
C GLU A 365 -22.88 15.55 -12.79
N LYS A 366 -24.19 15.33 -12.74
CA LYS A 366 -25.03 15.65 -11.56
C LYS A 366 -25.04 14.56 -10.46
N ILE A 367 -24.46 13.39 -10.70
CA ILE A 367 -24.41 12.27 -9.72
C ILE A 367 -22.99 11.75 -9.41
N ARG A 368 -21.96 12.20 -10.15
CA ARG A 368 -20.59 11.65 -10.08
C ARG A 368 -19.79 11.91 -8.80
N LEU A 369 -20.22 12.86 -7.95
CA LEU A 369 -19.43 13.26 -6.77
C LEU A 369 -19.51 12.18 -5.69
N ILE A 370 -18.37 11.69 -5.22
CA ILE A 370 -18.28 10.64 -4.20
C ILE A 370 -17.38 11.07 -3.04
N THR A 371 -17.49 10.35 -1.93
CA THR A 371 -16.52 10.47 -0.84
C THR A 371 -15.36 9.45 -0.99
N PRO A 372 -14.13 9.83 -0.63
CA PRO A 372 -13.02 8.90 -0.39
C PRO A 372 -12.96 8.41 1.06
N GLU A 373 -13.82 8.92 1.94
CA GLU A 373 -13.89 8.57 3.35
C GLU A 373 -14.67 7.26 3.50
N ILE A 374 -14.06 6.27 4.17
CA ILE A 374 -14.64 4.94 4.34
C ILE A 374 -14.70 4.65 5.84
N VAL A 375 -15.91 4.46 6.36
CA VAL A 375 -16.16 4.11 7.77
C VAL A 375 -16.92 2.79 7.81
N ILE A 376 -16.20 1.72 8.13
CA ILE A 376 -16.73 0.36 8.18
C ILE A 376 -16.79 -0.11 9.63
N ARG A 377 -17.97 -0.64 10.03
CA ARG A 377 -18.25 -1.22 11.36
C ARG A 377 -18.04 -0.21 12.52
N GLN A 378 -17.92 -0.72 13.74
CA GLN A 378 -17.73 0.11 14.94
C GLN A 378 -16.30 0.66 14.98
N ASN A 379 -16.17 1.97 15.19
CA ASN A 379 -14.88 2.64 15.35
C ASN A 379 -14.94 3.60 16.55
N ALA A 380 -13.83 3.83 17.25
CA ALA A 380 -13.84 4.60 18.49
C ALA A 380 -12.58 5.47 18.70
N ARG A 381 -12.77 6.75 19.04
CA ARG A 381 -11.67 7.70 19.36
C ARG A 381 -10.61 7.77 18.25
N MET A 382 -11.10 7.94 17.01
CA MET A 382 -10.29 8.18 15.81
C MET A 382 -10.06 9.67 15.66
N VAL A 383 -8.83 10.10 15.38
CA VAL A 383 -8.43 11.51 15.26
C VAL A 383 -7.58 11.68 14.01
N ASP A 384 -8.00 12.54 13.08
CA ASP A 384 -7.35 12.71 11.76
C ASP A 384 -7.10 11.37 11.04
N CYS A 385 -8.18 10.64 10.71
CA CYS A 385 -8.10 9.38 9.96
C CYS A 385 -8.92 9.45 8.66
N GLY A 386 -8.50 8.71 7.63
CA GLY A 386 -9.18 8.64 6.33
C GLY A 386 -10.07 7.40 6.15
N VAL A 387 -9.45 6.25 5.93
CA VAL A 387 -10.15 4.96 5.80
C VAL A 387 -10.07 4.20 7.12
N ILE A 388 -11.21 3.89 7.73
CA ILE A 388 -11.30 3.21 9.03
C ILE A 388 -12.25 2.01 8.98
N ALA A 389 -11.79 0.86 9.46
CA ALA A 389 -12.57 -0.38 9.51
C ALA A 389 -12.27 -1.13 10.81
N GLU A 390 -13.26 -1.22 11.72
CA GLU A 390 -13.12 -1.94 13.00
C GLU A 390 -11.87 -1.50 13.81
N ALA A 391 -11.67 -0.19 13.96
CA ALA A 391 -10.47 0.40 14.58
C ALA A 391 -10.79 1.29 15.80
N ALA A 392 -9.85 1.35 16.75
CA ALA A 392 -9.98 2.16 17.96
C ALA A 392 -8.67 2.82 18.39
N ASP A 393 -8.76 4.00 19.01
CA ASP A 393 -7.62 4.73 19.55
C ASP A 393 -6.53 4.97 18.48
N CYS A 394 -6.89 5.58 17.34
CA CYS A 394 -5.94 5.88 16.26
C CYS A 394 -5.79 7.38 16.00
N TYR A 395 -4.58 7.81 15.65
CA TYR A 395 -4.22 9.22 15.46
C TYR A 395 -3.46 9.45 14.16
N PHE A 396 -3.85 10.47 13.38
CA PHE A 396 -3.17 10.94 12.15
C PHE A 396 -2.72 9.76 11.27
N SER A 397 -3.67 9.08 10.61
CA SER A 397 -3.39 7.82 9.90
C SER A 397 -4.27 7.63 8.65
N SER A 398 -3.64 7.19 7.57
CA SER A 398 -4.21 7.18 6.22
C SER A 398 -5.25 6.07 6.01
N LEU A 399 -4.91 4.85 6.46
CA LEU A 399 -5.82 3.70 6.53
C LEU A 399 -5.60 2.95 7.85
N CYS A 400 -6.67 2.50 8.50
CA CYS A 400 -6.65 1.67 9.71
C CYS A 400 -7.71 0.56 9.63
N ALA A 401 -7.29 -0.71 9.66
CA ALA A 401 -8.20 -1.85 9.67
C ALA A 401 -7.91 -2.77 10.86
N TYR A 402 -8.92 -3.23 11.60
CA TYR A 402 -8.76 -4.17 12.72
C TYR A 402 -7.63 -3.75 13.70
N SER A 403 -7.61 -2.47 14.07
CA SER A 403 -6.40 -1.83 14.59
C SER A 403 -6.63 -1.06 15.89
N LYS A 404 -5.66 -1.16 16.80
CA LYS A 404 -5.66 -0.42 18.05
C LYS A 404 -4.35 0.30 18.33
N TYR A 405 -4.45 1.49 18.90
CA TYR A 405 -3.30 2.31 19.34
C TYR A 405 -2.28 2.61 18.23
N ALA A 406 -2.73 2.85 17.00
CA ALA A 406 -1.87 3.18 15.87
C ALA A 406 -1.75 4.70 15.66
N ALA A 407 -0.57 5.19 15.25
CA ALA A 407 -0.47 6.55 14.71
C ALA A 407 0.55 6.69 13.58
N CYS A 408 0.42 7.75 12.79
CA CYS A 408 1.28 8.03 11.63
C CYS A 408 1.40 6.81 10.70
N SER A 409 0.29 6.16 10.39
CA SER A 409 0.27 4.81 9.80
C SER A 409 -0.58 4.70 8.53
N PHE A 410 -0.20 3.75 7.69
CA PHE A 410 -0.93 3.30 6.51
C PHE A 410 -1.10 1.77 6.63
N TRP A 411 -2.36 1.33 6.75
CA TRP A 411 -2.83 -0.07 6.64
C TRP A 411 -2.26 -1.15 7.60
N PRO A 412 -2.25 -0.94 8.93
CA PRO A 412 -2.09 -2.04 9.90
C PRO A 412 -3.30 -2.99 9.95
N ARG A 413 -3.08 -4.28 10.28
CA ARG A 413 -4.06 -5.39 10.49
C ARG A 413 -3.44 -6.60 11.25
N GLU A 414 -3.22 -6.66 12.56
CA GLU A 414 -3.92 -6.05 13.69
C GLU A 414 -2.89 -5.64 14.76
N SER A 415 -3.16 -4.58 15.52
CA SER A 415 -2.10 -3.85 16.23
C SER A 415 -2.29 -3.68 17.74
N GLU A 416 -1.19 -3.90 18.47
CA GLU A 416 -0.96 -3.40 19.84
C GLU A 416 0.57 -3.21 20.02
N HIS A 417 1.28 -2.38 19.24
CA HIS A 417 1.06 -0.96 18.94
C HIS A 417 2.02 -0.54 17.80
N VAL A 418 1.69 0.47 16.98
CA VAL A 418 2.59 0.96 15.90
C VAL A 418 2.59 2.47 15.72
N PHE A 419 3.78 3.06 15.53
CA PHE A 419 3.97 4.48 15.23
C PHE A 419 4.94 4.66 14.04
N GLY A 420 4.43 5.10 12.88
CA GLY A 420 5.19 5.21 11.62
C GLY A 420 5.31 3.88 10.88
N THR A 421 4.28 3.48 10.13
CA THR A 421 4.25 2.16 9.46
C THR A 421 3.47 2.12 8.15
N ASP A 422 3.97 1.34 7.19
CA ASP A 422 3.28 0.80 6.02
C ASP A 422 3.99 -0.49 5.55
N THR A 423 3.43 -1.71 5.55
CA THR A 423 2.18 -2.26 6.08
C THR A 423 2.54 -3.33 7.14
N VAL A 424 1.61 -3.74 8.03
CA VAL A 424 1.90 -4.78 9.07
C VAL A 424 0.71 -5.68 9.39
N LEU A 425 0.98 -6.99 9.54
CA LEU A 425 -0.07 -8.01 9.78
C LEU A 425 -0.01 -8.81 11.10
N SER A 426 0.85 -8.42 12.04
CA SER A 426 0.52 -8.28 13.47
C SER A 426 1.72 -7.69 14.22
N SER A 427 1.47 -6.98 15.33
CA SER A 427 2.53 -6.25 16.06
C SER A 427 2.34 -6.24 17.57
N LYS A 428 3.46 -6.37 18.30
CA LYS A 428 3.57 -5.85 19.68
C LYS A 428 4.76 -4.90 19.85
N PHE A 429 4.40 -3.60 19.90
CA PHE A 429 5.22 -2.39 20.13
C PHE A 429 6.28 -2.05 19.05
N CYS A 430 6.03 -1.06 18.17
CA CYS A 430 6.98 -0.63 17.12
C CYS A 430 7.03 0.89 16.86
N ILE A 431 8.24 1.42 16.58
CA ILE A 431 8.53 2.79 16.10
C ILE A 431 9.82 2.75 15.24
N LYS A 432 9.87 2.54 13.93
CA LYS A 432 8.91 2.53 12.82
C LYS A 432 8.99 1.17 12.08
N CYS A 433 8.14 0.85 11.12
CA CYS A 433 8.15 -0.48 10.47
C CYS A 433 7.56 -0.50 9.05
N TYR A 434 8.29 -1.08 8.09
CA TYR A 434 7.93 -1.09 6.67
C TYR A 434 7.87 -2.49 6.05
N ASN A 435 6.85 -2.76 5.24
CA ASN A 435 6.60 -4.00 4.49
C ASN A 435 6.93 -5.31 5.26
N SER A 436 6.54 -5.40 6.54
CA SER A 436 6.99 -6.46 7.45
C SER A 436 5.86 -7.16 8.21
N GLU A 437 6.02 -8.45 8.50
CA GLU A 437 5.03 -9.26 9.24
C GLU A 437 5.60 -9.84 10.55
N ASN A 438 4.71 -10.10 11.52
CA ASN A 438 4.98 -10.82 12.77
C ASN A 438 6.13 -10.23 13.62
N LEU A 439 5.96 -8.97 14.08
CA LEU A 439 7.02 -8.25 14.78
C LEU A 439 6.78 -8.08 16.30
N THR A 440 7.86 -8.25 17.07
CA THR A 440 7.90 -7.98 18.51
C THR A 440 9.03 -6.98 18.83
N ARG A 441 8.68 -5.83 19.44
CA ARG A 441 9.60 -4.74 19.85
C ARG A 441 10.54 -4.23 18.75
N CYS A 442 10.14 -3.18 18.02
CA CYS A 442 10.92 -2.68 16.89
C CYS A 442 11.27 -1.19 16.97
N PHE A 443 12.55 -0.87 16.79
CA PHE A 443 13.04 0.43 16.32
C PHE A 443 13.63 0.29 14.90
N GLU A 444 12.79 0.55 13.90
CA GLU A 444 13.06 0.54 12.45
C GLU A 444 13.41 -0.82 11.81
N VAL A 445 12.56 -1.30 10.90
CA VAL A 445 12.82 -2.43 9.98
C VAL A 445 12.16 -2.23 8.60
N SER A 446 12.68 -2.93 7.59
CA SER A 446 12.06 -3.09 6.27
C SER A 446 12.03 -4.55 5.81
N ASP A 447 11.00 -4.94 5.06
CA ASP A 447 10.85 -6.20 4.30
C ASP A 447 11.02 -7.51 5.12
N SER A 448 10.83 -7.46 6.43
CA SER A 448 11.19 -8.55 7.38
C SER A 448 9.99 -9.38 7.82
N ASN A 449 10.23 -10.62 8.26
CA ASN A 449 9.17 -11.53 8.72
C ASN A 449 9.60 -12.20 10.04
N SER A 450 8.71 -12.25 11.04
CA SER A 450 8.93 -13.01 12.28
C SER A 450 10.22 -12.61 13.00
N CYS A 451 10.27 -11.39 13.56
CA CYS A 451 11.48 -10.82 14.17
C CYS A 451 11.21 -10.23 15.56
N THR A 452 12.18 -10.38 16.47
CA THR A 452 12.02 -10.10 17.91
C THR A 452 13.17 -9.26 18.46
N ASP A 453 12.84 -8.10 19.03
CA ASP A 453 13.73 -7.07 19.53
C ASP A 453 14.67 -6.57 18.39
N CYS A 454 14.21 -5.54 17.67
CA CYS A 454 14.80 -5.05 16.41
C CYS A 454 15.24 -3.57 16.48
N TYR A 455 16.32 -3.27 15.74
CA TYR A 455 17.17 -2.09 15.94
C TYR A 455 17.90 -1.71 14.62
N PHE A 456 17.15 -1.28 13.59
CA PHE A 456 17.57 -1.25 12.18
C PHE A 456 17.93 -2.64 11.60
N CYS A 457 16.96 -3.33 11.00
CA CYS A 457 17.20 -4.57 10.25
C CYS A 457 16.46 -4.58 8.89
N HIS A 458 17.02 -5.30 7.91
CA HIS A 458 16.40 -5.49 6.59
C HIS A 458 16.30 -6.98 6.24
N ASN A 459 15.08 -7.41 5.89
CA ASN A 459 14.73 -8.72 5.34
C ASN A 459 15.21 -9.95 6.15
N CYS A 460 15.09 -9.88 7.47
CA CYS A 460 15.50 -10.94 8.40
C CYS A 460 14.33 -11.88 8.80
N GLU A 461 14.67 -13.07 9.30
CA GLU A 461 13.73 -14.04 9.89
C GLU A 461 14.32 -14.67 11.17
N ASN A 462 13.69 -14.38 12.32
CA ASN A 462 14.00 -14.80 13.69
C ASN A 462 15.43 -14.51 14.20
N VAL A 463 15.64 -13.26 14.64
CA VAL A 463 16.86 -12.74 15.32
C VAL A 463 16.63 -12.50 16.81
N HIS A 464 17.70 -12.48 17.64
CA HIS A 464 17.62 -12.07 19.05
C HIS A 464 19.00 -11.86 19.76
N ASP A 465 19.40 -10.69 20.27
CA ASP A 465 19.01 -9.31 19.91
C ASP A 465 19.42 -8.96 18.45
N SER A 466 19.58 -7.66 18.14
CA SER A 466 20.36 -7.15 17.00
C SER A 466 20.86 -5.72 17.25
N MET A 467 21.68 -5.18 16.36
CA MET A 467 21.81 -3.75 16.04
C MET A 467 22.52 -3.65 14.69
N PHE A 468 21.82 -3.22 13.63
CA PHE A 468 22.29 -3.22 12.24
C PHE A 468 22.61 -4.63 11.68
N CYS A 469 21.59 -5.32 11.13
CA CYS A 469 21.73 -6.66 10.52
C CYS A 469 21.18 -6.71 9.08
N PHE A 470 21.89 -7.41 8.19
CA PHE A 470 21.52 -7.54 6.77
C PHE A 470 21.72 -8.98 6.27
N ASN A 471 20.66 -9.63 5.80
CA ASN A 471 20.66 -10.95 5.15
C ASN A 471 21.19 -12.15 5.99
N ALA A 472 21.52 -11.96 7.26
CA ALA A 472 21.93 -13.02 8.18
C ALA A 472 20.73 -13.73 8.84
N LYS A 473 20.92 -14.99 9.27
CA LYS A 473 19.91 -15.80 9.97
C LYS A 473 20.49 -16.42 11.25
N ASN A 474 19.68 -16.53 12.31
CA ASN A 474 19.97 -17.20 13.59
C ASN A 474 21.16 -16.69 14.45
N LEU A 475 21.69 -15.47 14.20
CA LEU A 475 22.76 -14.89 15.02
C LEU A 475 22.28 -14.37 16.38
N ARG A 476 23.18 -14.29 17.36
CA ARG A 476 22.94 -13.77 18.72
C ARG A 476 23.93 -12.69 19.12
N HIS A 477 23.45 -11.66 19.83
CA HIS A 477 24.25 -10.53 20.33
C HIS A 477 25.19 -9.92 19.26
N ALA A 478 24.67 -9.78 18.04
CA ALA A 478 25.44 -9.41 16.86
C ALA A 478 25.29 -7.95 16.45
N VAL A 479 26.33 -7.44 15.78
CA VAL A 479 26.37 -6.12 15.11
C VAL A 479 27.01 -6.32 13.74
N GLY A 480 26.36 -5.87 12.66
CA GLY A 480 26.94 -5.94 11.31
C GLY A 480 27.28 -7.35 10.85
N ASN A 481 26.41 -8.33 11.14
CA ASN A 481 26.60 -9.77 10.90
C ASN A 481 27.78 -10.42 11.67
N VAL A 482 28.34 -9.77 12.70
CA VAL A 482 29.38 -10.33 13.57
C VAL A 482 28.86 -10.51 14.99
N GLU A 483 28.91 -11.75 15.50
CA GLU A 483 28.52 -12.07 16.88
C GLU A 483 29.54 -11.54 17.89
N MET A 484 29.05 -11.05 19.03
CA MET A 484 29.88 -10.47 20.10
C MET A 484 29.61 -11.15 21.44
N GLY A 485 30.59 -11.09 22.35
CA GLY A 485 30.38 -11.47 23.74
C GLY A 485 29.28 -10.61 24.39
N LYS A 486 28.32 -11.26 25.06
CA LYS A 486 27.09 -10.64 25.62
C LYS A 486 27.33 -9.34 26.39
N GLU A 487 28.38 -9.28 27.21
CA GLU A 487 28.72 -8.07 27.97
C GLU A 487 29.15 -6.89 27.07
N ALA A 488 29.98 -7.15 26.07
CA ALA A 488 30.41 -6.15 25.10
C ALA A 488 29.22 -5.63 24.27
N TYR A 489 28.36 -6.52 23.80
CA TYR A 489 27.11 -6.15 23.13
C TYR A 489 26.22 -5.27 24.03
N LEU A 490 25.96 -5.68 25.27
CA LEU A 490 25.12 -4.90 26.21
C LEU A 490 25.77 -3.57 26.64
N LYS A 491 27.10 -3.44 26.60
CA LYS A 491 27.80 -2.16 26.80
C LYS A 491 27.59 -1.24 25.59
N LEU A 492 27.83 -1.72 24.38
CA LEU A 492 27.70 -0.96 23.14
C LEU A 492 26.25 -0.51 22.89
N LYS A 493 25.27 -1.42 23.06
CA LYS A 493 23.83 -1.15 22.96
C LYS A 493 23.40 0.04 23.83
N ARG A 494 23.89 0.12 25.08
CA ARG A 494 23.55 1.22 26.00
C ARG A 494 24.14 2.56 25.57
N ALA A 495 25.35 2.57 25.00
CA ALA A 495 25.94 3.80 24.47
C ALA A 495 25.14 4.32 23.26
N VAL A 496 24.92 3.47 22.25
CA VAL A 496 24.26 3.84 21.00
C VAL A 496 22.78 4.21 21.21
N MET A 497 22.04 3.47 22.05
CA MET A 497 20.64 3.84 22.37
C MET A 497 20.55 5.16 23.15
N GLY A 498 21.52 5.45 24.03
CA GLY A 498 21.58 6.75 24.72
C GLY A 498 21.86 7.92 23.78
N GLU A 499 22.72 7.72 22.79
CA GLU A 499 23.05 8.70 21.75
C GLU A 499 21.86 8.96 20.81
N ILE A 500 21.20 7.89 20.34
CA ILE A 500 19.97 7.94 19.53
C ILE A 500 18.86 8.67 20.30
N PHE A 501 18.68 8.35 21.58
CA PHE A 501 17.70 9.03 22.42
C PHE A 501 18.01 10.53 22.56
N ALA A 502 19.27 10.90 22.78
CA ALA A 502 19.65 12.31 22.90
C ALA A 502 19.40 13.10 21.60
N LYS A 503 19.64 12.49 20.43
CA LYS A 503 19.29 13.05 19.12
C LYS A 503 17.77 13.23 18.99
N LEU A 504 16.96 12.20 19.28
CA LEU A 504 15.49 12.27 19.22
C LEU A 504 14.88 13.26 20.24
N GLU A 505 15.38 13.31 21.48
CA GLU A 505 14.91 14.21 22.54
C GLU A 505 15.19 15.68 22.22
N LYS A 506 16.30 15.98 21.55
CA LYS A 506 16.71 17.35 21.20
C LYS A 506 16.11 17.82 19.88
N ASP A 507 16.27 17.01 18.82
CA ASP A 507 16.03 17.43 17.44
C ASP A 507 14.65 16.97 16.89
N ARG A 508 13.91 16.14 17.66
CA ARG A 508 12.64 15.48 17.26
C ARG A 508 12.73 14.61 16.00
N ASP A 509 13.95 14.33 15.56
CA ASP A 509 14.29 13.60 14.36
C ASP A 509 15.52 12.73 14.60
N LEU A 510 15.64 11.67 13.80
CA LEU A 510 16.89 10.97 13.57
C LEU A 510 17.09 10.88 12.05
N LYS A 511 18.15 11.51 11.54
CA LYS A 511 18.46 11.52 10.10
C LYS A 511 18.88 10.14 9.57
N MET A 512 19.47 9.32 10.44
CA MET A 512 19.89 7.96 10.13
C MET A 512 18.67 7.02 10.14
N GLY A 513 18.58 6.15 9.13
CA GLY A 513 17.48 5.22 8.89
C GLY A 513 17.93 3.95 8.18
N ILE A 514 17.06 2.94 8.12
CA ILE A 514 17.33 1.69 7.39
C ILE A 514 17.56 1.96 5.89
N PHE A 515 16.98 3.02 5.34
CA PHE A 515 17.13 3.48 3.95
C PHE A 515 18.47 4.19 3.65
N ASN A 516 19.28 4.52 4.66
CA ASN A 516 20.53 5.27 4.47
C ASN A 516 21.76 4.78 5.27
N ILE A 517 21.61 3.76 6.12
CA ILE A 517 22.77 3.06 6.72
C ILE A 517 23.72 2.42 5.69
N GLY A 518 23.19 1.99 4.53
CA GLY A 518 23.99 1.47 3.42
C GLY A 518 24.51 2.54 2.45
N CYS A 519 24.46 3.84 2.79
CA CYS A 519 25.04 4.87 1.93
C CYS A 519 26.56 4.78 1.94
N ARG A 520 27.14 4.47 0.77
CA ARG A 520 28.55 4.76 0.53
C ARG A 520 28.75 6.27 0.50
N ASN A 521 29.64 6.78 1.35
CA ASN A 521 30.09 8.16 1.25
C ASN A 521 30.73 8.37 -0.12
N GLU A 522 30.15 9.25 -0.94
CA GLU A 522 30.86 9.80 -2.09
C GLU A 522 32.14 10.46 -1.58
N LYS A 523 33.30 9.99 -2.08
CA LYS A 523 34.59 10.55 -1.68
C LYS A 523 34.69 11.97 -2.22
N LYS A 524 34.70 12.93 -1.29
CA LYS A 524 35.05 14.34 -1.54
C LYS A 524 36.51 14.48 -1.95
#